data_AF-A0A7C5TM06-F1
#
_entry.id   AF-A0A7C5TM06-F1
#
_cell.length_a   1.000
_cell.length_b   1.000
_cell.length_c   1.000
_cell.angle_alpha   90.00
_cell.angle_beta   90.00
_cell.angle_gamma   90.00
#
_symmetry.space_group_name_H-M   'P 1'
#
loop_
_entity.id
_entity.type
_entity.pdbx_description
1 polymer ?
#
loop_
_entity_poly.entity_id
_entity_poly.type
_entity_poly.pdbx_seq_one_letter_code
_entity_poly.pdbx_strand_id
1 'polypeptide(L)'
;GPKTALNIIKKYGDLKKAIEKGAVPRQEVDFDVDRIRELFKNPKVVKPDFSLELGKPNPDEIVEILVKEHDFNETRVSNAIERLVKASQEAKGASRQTGLDQWF
;
A
#
# COMPACT_ATOMS: atom_id res chain seq x y z
N GLY A 1 15.78 14.30 -15.80
CA GLY A 1 14.72 14.69 -14.83
C GLY A 1 13.33 14.31 -15.34
N PRO A 2 12.28 14.36 -14.49
CA PRO A 2 10.95 13.79 -14.79
C PRO A 2 10.29 14.31 -16.08
N LYS A 3 10.36 15.64 -16.35
CA LYS A 3 9.81 16.26 -17.57
C LYS A 3 10.46 15.70 -18.83
N THR A 4 11.79 15.59 -18.83
CA THR A 4 12.56 15.04 -19.97
C THR A 4 12.26 13.56 -20.16
N ALA A 5 12.23 12.77 -19.08
CA ALA A 5 11.92 11.34 -19.13
C ALA A 5 10.52 11.09 -19.73
N LEU A 6 9.52 11.87 -19.30
CA LEU A 6 8.17 11.79 -19.86
C LEU A 6 8.14 12.10 -21.36
N ASN A 7 8.85 13.15 -21.80
CA ASN A 7 8.92 13.52 -23.22
C ASN A 7 9.58 12.42 -24.06
N ILE A 8 10.65 11.79 -23.55
CA ILE A 8 11.34 10.68 -24.21
C ILE A 8 10.38 9.50 -24.37
N ILE A 9 9.72 9.06 -23.29
CA ILE A 9 8.80 7.92 -23.36
C ILE A 9 7.60 8.19 -24.26
N LYS A 10 7.03 9.41 -24.24
CA LYS A 10 5.96 9.79 -25.19
C LYS A 10 6.40 9.74 -26.65
N LYS A 11 7.66 10.11 -26.94
CA LYS A 11 8.20 10.15 -28.30
C LYS A 11 8.58 8.77 -28.84
N TYR A 12 9.21 7.92 -28.01
CA TYR A 12 9.75 6.63 -28.45
C TYR A 12 8.91 5.42 -28.03
N GLY A 13 7.90 5.62 -27.17
CA GLY A 13 6.94 4.60 -26.73
C GLY A 13 7.44 3.72 -25.58
N ASP A 14 8.70 3.29 -25.62
CA ASP A 14 9.31 2.50 -24.55
C ASP A 14 10.80 2.84 -24.37
N LEU A 15 11.35 2.41 -23.23
CA LEU A 15 12.73 2.70 -22.84
C LEU A 15 13.75 2.01 -23.76
N LYS A 16 13.46 0.81 -24.29
CA LYS A 16 14.37 0.11 -25.21
C LYS A 16 14.56 0.88 -26.51
N LYS A 17 13.45 1.30 -27.13
CA LYS A 17 13.45 2.14 -28.33
C LYS A 17 14.14 3.47 -28.07
N ALA A 18 13.97 4.05 -26.89
CA ALA A 18 14.67 5.28 -26.52
C ALA A 18 16.20 5.08 -26.47
N ILE A 19 16.68 3.93 -25.95
CA ILE A 19 18.11 3.57 -25.94
C ILE A 19 18.61 3.28 -27.37
N GLU A 20 17.87 2.50 -28.17
CA GLU A 20 18.22 2.17 -29.56
C GLU A 20 18.33 3.42 -30.44
N LYS A 21 17.47 4.41 -30.21
CA LYS A 21 17.47 5.69 -30.93
C LYS A 21 18.43 6.73 -30.33
N GLY A 22 19.22 6.35 -29.31
CA GLY A 22 20.23 7.21 -28.68
C GLY A 22 19.66 8.36 -27.84
N ALA A 23 18.37 8.35 -27.52
CA ALA A 23 17.74 9.35 -26.66
C ALA A 23 18.04 9.11 -25.17
N VAL A 24 18.45 7.89 -24.82
CA VAL A 24 18.97 7.52 -23.51
C VAL A 24 20.32 6.83 -23.74
N PRO A 25 21.43 7.33 -23.15
CA PRO A 25 22.72 6.68 -23.27
C PRO A 25 22.68 5.27 -22.67
N ARG A 26 23.18 4.27 -23.41
CA ARG A 26 23.22 2.88 -22.93
C ARG A 26 24.08 2.73 -21.67
N GLN A 27 25.07 3.60 -21.49
CA GLN A 27 25.96 3.64 -20.33
C GLN A 27 25.24 4.05 -19.03
N GLU A 28 24.12 4.77 -19.13
CA GLU A 28 23.30 5.13 -17.97
C GLU A 28 22.34 4.00 -17.55
N VAL A 29 22.27 2.92 -18.34
CA VAL A 29 21.36 1.79 -18.13
C VAL A 29 22.20 0.52 -17.99
N ASP A 30 22.80 0.36 -16.82
CA ASP A 30 23.64 -0.78 -16.43
C ASP A 30 22.84 -1.93 -15.78
N PHE A 31 21.51 -1.86 -15.83
CA PHE A 31 20.57 -2.82 -15.24
C PHE A 31 19.61 -3.43 -16.26
N ASP A 32 18.98 -4.53 -15.87
CA ASP A 32 18.01 -5.23 -16.70
C ASP A 32 16.65 -4.51 -16.73
N VAL A 33 16.45 -3.70 -17.77
CA VAL A 33 15.22 -2.96 -18.04
C VAL A 33 14.01 -3.88 -18.18
N ASP A 34 14.17 -5.05 -18.81
CA ASP A 34 13.07 -5.99 -19.00
C ASP A 34 12.63 -6.58 -17.67
N ARG A 35 13.59 -6.98 -16.84
CA ARG A 35 13.30 -7.55 -15.53
C ARG A 35 12.56 -6.55 -14.64
N ILE A 36 13.00 -5.29 -14.63
CA ILE A 36 12.32 -4.23 -13.86
C ILE A 36 10.93 -3.97 -14.43
N ARG A 37 10.80 -3.86 -15.75
CA ARG A 37 9.49 -3.67 -16.40
C ARG A 37 8.52 -4.80 -16.07
N GLU A 38 9.01 -6.03 -16.05
CA GLU A 38 8.22 -7.21 -15.71
C GLU A 38 7.80 -7.22 -14.24
N LEU A 39 8.67 -6.79 -13.32
CA LEU A 39 8.32 -6.65 -11.91
C LEU A 39 7.12 -5.71 -11.71
N PHE A 40 7.08 -4.60 -12.45
CA PHE A 40 5.96 -3.65 -12.37
C PHE A 40 4.71 -4.12 -13.11
N LYS A 41 4.87 -4.83 -14.24
CA LYS A 41 3.74 -5.33 -15.04
C LYS A 41 3.06 -6.54 -14.42
N ASN A 42 3.87 -7.49 -13.96
CA ASN A 42 3.44 -8.77 -13.42
C ASN A 42 4.05 -8.96 -12.02
N PRO A 43 3.65 -8.12 -11.05
CA PRO A 43 4.12 -8.27 -9.69
C PRO A 43 3.64 -9.61 -9.12
N LYS A 44 4.48 -10.23 -8.29
CA LYS A 44 4.09 -11.41 -7.52
C LYS A 44 3.12 -10.95 -6.43
N VAL A 45 1.82 -11.11 -6.69
CA VAL A 45 0.75 -10.79 -5.74
C VAL A 45 0.14 -12.06 -5.19
N VAL A 46 -0.28 -12.00 -3.93
CA VAL A 46 -1.08 -13.04 -3.30
C VAL A 46 -2.55 -12.67 -3.53
N LYS A 47 -3.33 -13.62 -4.07
CA LYS A 47 -4.78 -13.44 -4.14
C LYS A 47 -5.35 -13.54 -2.72
N PRO A 48 -6.22 -12.61 -2.29
CA PRO A 48 -6.87 -12.72 -0.99
C PRO A 48 -7.88 -13.87 -1.05
N ASP A 49 -7.47 -15.05 -0.60
CA ASP A 49 -8.32 -16.22 -0.37
C ASP A 49 -8.94 -16.22 1.05
N PHE A 50 -8.79 -15.10 1.76
CA PHE A 50 -9.28 -14.87 3.10
C PHE A 50 -10.18 -13.64 3.18
N SER A 51 -10.98 -13.59 4.24
CA SER A 51 -11.86 -12.47 4.54
C SER A 51 -11.06 -11.24 4.97
N LEU A 52 -11.36 -10.08 4.38
CA LEU A 52 -10.82 -8.77 4.80
C LEU A 52 -11.69 -8.11 5.89
N GLU A 53 -12.56 -8.89 6.54
CA GLU A 53 -13.40 -8.41 7.63
C GLU A 53 -12.55 -8.04 8.86
N LEU A 54 -12.83 -6.86 9.42
CA LEU A 54 -12.18 -6.43 10.65
C LEU A 54 -12.80 -7.19 11.84
N GLY A 55 -11.98 -7.97 12.54
CA GLY A 55 -12.37 -8.65 13.78
C GLY A 55 -12.82 -7.69 14.89
N LYS A 56 -13.46 -8.21 15.94
CA LYS A 56 -13.65 -7.42 17.16
C LYS A 56 -12.30 -7.36 17.90
N PRO A 57 -11.84 -6.17 18.35
CA PRO A 57 -10.62 -6.09 19.15
C PRO A 57 -10.81 -6.83 20.47
N ASN A 58 -9.74 -7.45 20.99
CA ASN A 58 -9.69 -8.06 22.31
C ASN A 58 -8.91 -7.13 23.28
N PRO A 59 -9.59 -6.35 24.14
CA PRO A 59 -8.94 -5.42 25.06
C PRO A 59 -7.90 -6.08 25.96
N ASP A 60 -8.20 -7.27 26.48
CA ASP A 60 -7.36 -7.95 27.48
C ASP A 60 -6.03 -8.39 26.86
N GLU A 61 -6.07 -8.97 25.65
CA GLU A 61 -4.85 -9.32 24.91
C GLU A 61 -4.03 -8.09 24.51
N ILE A 62 -4.68 -6.97 24.16
CA ILE A 62 -3.99 -5.73 23.83
C ILE A 62 -3.25 -5.18 25.06
N VAL A 63 -3.88 -5.21 26.24
CA VAL A 63 -3.26 -4.78 27.49
C VAL A 63 -2.12 -5.72 27.89
N GLU A 64 -2.29 -7.03 27.74
CA GLU A 64 -1.23 -8.01 28.02
C GLU A 64 0.03 -7.68 27.21
N ILE A 65 -0.09 -7.60 25.88
CA ILE A 65 1.04 -7.37 24.98
C ILE A 65 1.64 -5.97 25.21
N LEU A 66 0.82 -4.91 25.21
CA LEU A 66 1.36 -3.56 25.25
C LEU A 66 1.82 -3.13 26.64
N VAL A 67 1.06 -3.44 27.69
CA VAL A 67 1.37 -2.97 29.05
C VAL A 67 2.28 -3.97 29.76
N LYS A 68 1.96 -5.27 29.76
CA LYS A 68 2.73 -6.25 30.53
C LYS A 68 4.01 -6.72 29.85
N GLU A 69 3.99 -6.91 28.52
CA GLU A 69 5.18 -7.35 27.78
C GLU A 69 6.06 -6.20 27.27
N HIS A 70 5.46 -5.03 26.99
CA HIS A 70 6.16 -3.91 26.37
C HIS A 70 6.18 -2.62 27.21
N ASP A 71 5.73 -2.65 28.47
CA ASP A 71 5.78 -1.55 29.45
C ASP A 71 5.17 -0.22 28.96
N PHE A 72 4.15 -0.27 28.09
CA PHE A 72 3.41 0.92 27.69
C PHE A 72 2.59 1.47 28.87
N ASN A 73 2.39 2.80 28.88
CA ASN A 73 1.54 3.43 29.88
C ASN A 73 0.09 2.94 29.79
N GLU A 74 -0.36 2.26 30.84
CA GLU A 74 -1.68 1.63 30.93
C GLU A 74 -2.82 2.60 30.63
N THR A 75 -2.83 3.78 31.26
CA THR A 75 -3.89 4.78 31.03
C THR A 75 -3.96 5.22 29.57
N ARG A 76 -2.83 5.37 28.88
CA ARG A 76 -2.80 5.69 27.45
C ARG A 76 -3.33 4.54 26.60
N VAL A 77 -2.99 3.31 26.93
CA VAL A 77 -3.46 2.10 26.23
C VAL A 77 -4.97 1.94 26.39
N SER A 78 -5.50 2.04 27.61
CA SER A 78 -6.95 1.93 27.88
C SER A 78 -7.76 2.98 27.10
N ASN A 79 -7.33 4.24 27.12
CA ASN A 79 -7.98 5.31 26.35
C ASN A 79 -7.93 5.06 24.83
N ALA A 80 -6.87 4.44 24.31
CA ALA A 80 -6.77 4.09 22.90
C ALA A 80 -7.67 2.90 22.53
N ILE A 81 -7.79 1.90 23.41
CA ILE A 81 -8.68 0.75 23.24
C ILE A 81 -10.14 1.22 23.16
N GLU A 82 -10.58 2.13 24.02
CA GLU A 82 -11.95 2.66 23.97
C GLU A 82 -12.28 3.29 22.61
N ARG A 83 -11.35 4.08 22.06
CA ARG A 83 -11.49 4.69 20.72
C ARG A 83 -11.53 3.63 19.63
N LEU A 84 -10.69 2.60 19.74
CA LEU A 84 -10.65 1.48 18.79
C LEU A 84 -11.97 0.69 18.77
N VAL A 85 -12.52 0.37 19.94
CA VAL A 85 -13.80 -0.36 20.06
C VAL A 85 -14.92 0.44 19.42
N LYS A 86 -15.00 1.75 19.73
CA LYS A 86 -16.01 2.65 19.15
C LYS A 86 -15.90 2.72 17.63
N ALA A 87 -14.69 2.94 17.09
CA ALA A 87 -14.46 2.99 15.66
C ALA A 87 -14.76 1.65 14.95
N SER A 88 -14.45 0.52 15.60
CA SER A 88 -14.77 -0.82 15.07
C SER A 88 -16.27 -1.06 14.95
N GLN A 89 -17.06 -0.56 15.91
CA GLN A 89 -18.52 -0.63 15.86
C GLN A 89 -19.11 0.26 14.76
N GLU A 90 -18.62 1.50 14.65
CA GLU A 90 -19.04 2.44 13.61
C GLU A 90 -18.73 1.91 12.19
N ALA A 91 -17.55 1.33 11.99
CA ALA A 91 -17.12 0.76 10.72
C ALA A 91 -17.97 -0.46 10.27
N LYS A 92 -18.58 -1.18 11.22
CA LYS A 92 -19.47 -2.33 10.95
C LYS A 92 -20.94 -1.94 10.80
N GLY A 93 -21.32 -0.72 11.20
CA GLY A 93 -22.68 -0.21 11.07
C GLY A 93 -23.00 0.32 9.68
N ALA A 94 -24.30 0.54 9.40
CA ALA A 94 -24.81 1.15 8.16
C ALA A 94 -24.36 2.61 7.90
N SER A 95 -23.44 3.15 8.72
CA SER A 95 -22.91 4.51 8.59
C SER A 95 -21.64 4.60 7.75
N ARG A 96 -21.23 3.51 7.08
CA ARG A 96 -20.24 3.61 6.02
C ARG A 96 -20.92 4.30 4.82
N GLN A 97 -20.88 5.64 4.80
CA GLN A 97 -21.22 6.40 3.61
C GLN A 97 -20.17 6.06 2.55
N THR A 98 -20.42 5.00 1.78
CA THR A 98 -19.64 4.68 0.59
C THR A 98 -19.87 5.79 -0.43
N GLY A 99 -18.81 6.34 -1.00
CA GLY A 99 -18.94 7.25 -2.12
C GLY A 99 -19.61 6.55 -3.31
N LEU A 100 -20.25 7.32 -4.18
CA LEU A 100 -20.91 6.80 -5.39
C LEU A 100 -19.92 6.10 -6.34
N ASP A 101 -18.63 6.40 -6.23
CA ASP A 101 -17.51 5.74 -6.91
C ASP A 101 -17.36 4.26 -6.56
N GLN A 102 -17.90 3.80 -5.43
CA GLN A 102 -17.95 2.37 -5.14
C GLN A 102 -19.08 1.64 -5.88
N TRP A 103 -20.06 2.37 -6.40
CA TRP A 103 -21.27 1.81 -7.02
C TRP A 103 -21.29 1.93 -8.54
N PHE A 104 -20.60 2.92 -9.11
CA PHE A 104 -20.57 3.22 -10.55
C PHE A 104 -19.16 3.24 -11.13
#